data_AF-A0A5S6QKA1-F1
#
_entry.id   AF-A0A5S6QKA1-F1
#
_cell.length_a   1.000
_cell.length_b   1.000
_cell.length_c   1.000
_cell.angle_alpha   90.00
_cell.angle_beta   90.00
_cell.angle_gamma   90.00
#
_symmetry.space_group_name_H-M   'P 1'
#
loop_
_entity.id
_entity.type
_entity.pdbx_description
1 polymer ?
#
loop_
_entity_poly.entity_id
_entity_poly.type
_entity_poly.pdbx_seq_one_letter_code
_entity_poly.pdbx_strand_id
1 'polypeptide(L)'
;MGELGDSPLSLSASSDDASYEYTVERIVDRRVVNGRLEYLLKWDGYDDAENTWEPVENLHCFEMIEHFERRKLLELLAKERKNLILKDAGDRTTGKFEQGHEAEAVLNVVMVDGELLHLVKFRESDAVELVPASFVNEKWPCLVIEFYERRIEFFDSC
;
A
#
# COMPACT_ATOMS: atom_id res chain seq x y z
N MET A 1 -39.12 45.74 40.41
CA MET A 1 -39.12 44.30 40.08
C MET A 1 -38.54 44.16 38.69
N GLY A 2 -37.23 43.97 38.60
CA GLY A 2 -36.54 43.64 37.36
C GLY A 2 -35.73 42.39 37.68
N GLU A 3 -36.13 41.26 37.10
CA GLU A 3 -35.46 39.98 37.30
C GLU A 3 -34.60 39.70 36.06
N LEU A 4 -33.31 39.51 36.32
CA LEU A 4 -32.29 39.02 35.42
C LEU A 4 -32.56 37.54 35.09
N GLY A 5 -32.29 37.14 33.84
CA GLY A 5 -32.41 35.74 33.44
C GLY A 5 -31.86 35.47 32.06
N ASP A 6 -30.67 36.00 31.73
CA ASP A 6 -29.88 35.48 30.61
C ASP A 6 -29.35 34.10 31.01
N SER A 7 -29.80 33.06 30.33
CA SER A 7 -29.28 31.70 30.48
C SER A 7 -29.16 31.03 29.12
N PRO A 8 -28.09 30.23 28.94
CA PRO A 8 -27.39 30.12 27.68
C PRO A 8 -28.09 29.15 26.73
N LEU A 9 -28.15 29.52 25.45
CA LEU A 9 -28.41 28.56 24.38
C LEU A 9 -27.20 27.64 24.28
N SER A 10 -27.27 26.51 24.96
CA SER A 10 -26.39 25.36 24.80
C SER A 10 -26.46 24.91 23.34
N LEU A 11 -25.49 25.33 22.54
CA LEU A 11 -25.15 24.70 21.26
C LEU A 11 -24.72 23.27 21.58
N SER A 12 -25.68 22.35 21.60
CA SER A 12 -25.37 20.94 21.46
C SER A 12 -24.78 20.77 20.06
N ALA A 13 -23.45 20.78 19.98
CA ALA A 13 -22.75 20.14 18.88
C ALA A 13 -23.22 18.68 18.92
N SER A 14 -24.12 18.30 18.01
CA SER A 14 -24.41 16.88 17.82
C SER A 14 -23.14 16.31 17.19
N SER A 15 -22.33 15.71 18.04
CA SER A 15 -21.30 14.77 17.62
C SER A 15 -22.01 13.51 17.18
N ASP A 16 -22.68 13.58 16.02
CA ASP A 16 -22.99 12.40 15.23
C ASP A 16 -21.70 11.98 14.53
N ASP A 17 -20.79 11.39 15.31
CA ASP A 17 -19.70 10.56 14.82
C ASP A 17 -20.30 9.22 14.33
N ALA A 18 -21.10 9.30 13.26
CA ALA A 18 -21.58 8.14 12.56
C ALA A 18 -20.46 7.68 11.64
N SER A 19 -19.70 6.64 12.04
CA SER A 19 -18.80 5.92 11.15
C SER A 19 -19.63 5.26 10.05
N TYR A 20 -19.80 5.96 8.92
CA TYR A 20 -20.54 5.43 7.78
C TYR A 20 -19.70 4.34 7.10
N GLU A 21 -20.13 3.08 7.21
CA GLU A 21 -19.61 1.99 6.40
C GLU A 21 -20.21 2.07 4.99
N TYR A 22 -19.34 2.19 3.98
CA TYR A 22 -19.72 2.14 2.58
C TYR A 22 -19.25 0.82 1.96
N THR A 23 -20.04 0.28 1.02
CA THR A 23 -19.66 -0.94 0.30
C THR A 23 -18.64 -0.62 -0.78
N VAL A 24 -17.51 -1.34 -0.74
CA VAL A 24 -16.45 -1.24 -1.77
C VAL A 24 -16.83 -2.12 -2.96
N GLU A 25 -16.86 -1.55 -4.17
CA GLU A 25 -17.04 -2.29 -5.42
C GLU A 25 -15.74 -2.97 -5.85
N ARG A 26 -14.63 -2.21 -5.87
CA ARG A 26 -13.30 -2.71 -6.23
C ARG A 26 -12.18 -1.80 -5.74
N ILE A 27 -10.99 -2.37 -5.62
CA ILE A 27 -9.75 -1.62 -5.44
C ILE A 27 -9.22 -1.21 -6.81
N VAL A 28 -8.99 0.09 -6.99
CA VAL A 28 -8.52 0.70 -8.23
C VAL A 28 -7.01 0.80 -8.24
N ASP A 29 -6.43 1.30 -7.15
CA ASP A 29 -5.00 1.56 -7.05
C ASP A 29 -4.49 1.50 -5.60
N ARG A 30 -3.17 1.57 -5.44
CA ARG A 30 -2.48 1.55 -4.15
C ARG A 30 -1.33 2.54 -4.14
N ARG A 31 -1.11 3.24 -3.02
CA ARG A 31 0.08 4.07 -2.81
C ARG A 31 0.59 3.96 -1.38
N VAL A 32 1.81 4.44 -1.18
CA VAL A 32 2.39 4.66 0.16
C VAL A 32 2.67 6.15 0.29
N VAL A 33 2.03 6.80 1.27
CA VAL A 33 2.21 8.23 1.55
C VAL A 33 2.57 8.39 3.02
N ASN A 34 3.68 9.07 3.31
CA ASN A 34 4.19 9.26 4.68
C ASN A 34 4.27 7.95 5.48
N GLY A 35 4.62 6.86 4.80
CA GLY A 35 4.71 5.54 5.40
C GLY A 35 3.39 4.82 5.68
N ARG A 36 2.24 5.41 5.32
CA ARG A 36 0.94 4.76 5.42
C ARG A 36 0.53 4.16 4.09
N LEU A 37 -0.04 2.96 4.14
CA LEU A 37 -0.55 2.26 2.97
C LEU A 37 -1.98 2.72 2.72
N GLU A 38 -2.24 3.26 1.54
CA GLU A 38 -3.56 3.72 1.12
C GLU A 38 -4.00 3.01 -0.15
N TYR A 39 -5.29 2.73 -0.27
CA TYR A 39 -5.91 2.17 -1.46
C TYR A 39 -6.95 3.13 -2.03
N LEU A 40 -6.94 3.30 -3.35
CA LEU A 40 -7.97 4.02 -4.06
C LEU A 40 -9.16 3.09 -4.26
N LEU A 41 -10.28 3.41 -3.62
CA LEU A 41 -11.49 2.58 -3.68
C LEU A 41 -12.46 3.11 -4.71
N LYS A 42 -13.07 2.18 -5.44
CA LYS A 42 -14.30 2.42 -6.18
C LYS A 42 -15.46 2.00 -5.30
N TRP A 43 -16.32 2.96 -4.95
CA TRP A 43 -17.48 2.74 -4.11
C TRP A 43 -18.66 2.19 -4.93
N ASP A 44 -19.40 1.24 -4.36
CA ASP A 44 -20.58 0.65 -5.01
C ASP A 44 -21.70 1.70 -5.16
N GLY A 45 -22.23 1.83 -6.37
CA GLY A 45 -23.30 2.79 -6.68
C GLY A 45 -22.86 4.25 -6.89
N TYR A 46 -21.56 4.56 -6.80
CA TYR A 46 -21.01 5.89 -7.08
C TYR A 46 -20.20 5.92 -8.37
N ASP A 47 -19.94 7.11 -8.91
CA ASP A 47 -19.07 7.26 -10.09
C ASP A 47 -17.58 7.19 -9.73
N ASP A 48 -16.72 6.91 -10.72
CA ASP A 48 -15.26 6.88 -10.54
C ASP A 48 -14.67 8.22 -10.04
N ALA A 49 -15.42 9.33 -10.19
CA ALA A 49 -15.05 10.64 -9.68
C ALA A 49 -15.11 10.74 -8.14
N GLU A 50 -15.88 9.87 -7.50
CA GLU A 50 -16.05 9.80 -6.04
C GLU A 50 -15.03 8.84 -5.40
N ASN A 51 -14.09 8.29 -6.18
CA ASN A 51 -13.07 7.40 -5.67
C ASN A 51 -12.18 8.13 -4.65
N THR A 52 -12.02 7.56 -3.45
CA THR A 52 -11.20 8.13 -2.38
C THR A 52 -10.03 7.22 -2.02
N TRP A 53 -8.96 7.82 -1.51
CA TRP A 53 -7.81 7.11 -0.96
C TRP A 53 -8.08 6.83 0.51
N GLU A 54 -8.30 5.56 0.85
CA GLU A 54 -8.54 5.12 2.21
C GLU A 54 -7.30 4.40 2.77
N PRO A 55 -6.89 4.70 4.02
CA PRO A 55 -5.81 4.00 4.68
C PRO A 55 -6.19 2.53 4.90
N VAL A 56 -5.21 1.62 4.85
CA VAL A 56 -5.45 0.17 4.98
C VAL A 56 -6.16 -0.18 6.30
N GLU A 57 -5.92 0.60 7.35
CA GLU A 57 -6.52 0.45 8.66
C GLU A 57 -8.04 0.70 8.65
N ASN A 58 -8.56 1.44 7.65
CA ASN A 58 -10.00 1.67 7.46
C ASN A 58 -10.68 0.57 6.64
N LEU A 59 -9.94 -0.41 6.11
CA LEU A 59 -10.46 -1.40 5.18
C LEU A 59 -10.72 -2.73 5.87
N HIS A 60 -11.96 -3.22 5.76
CA HIS A 60 -12.36 -4.55 6.24
C HIS A 60 -12.48 -5.59 5.10
N CYS A 61 -12.20 -5.21 3.86
CA CYS A 61 -12.33 -6.05 2.67
C CYS A 61 -11.01 -6.79 2.30
N PHE A 62 -10.48 -7.56 3.25
CA PHE A 62 -9.18 -8.26 3.12
C PHE A 62 -9.07 -9.14 1.86
N GLU A 63 -10.14 -9.81 1.45
CA GLU A 63 -10.15 -10.67 0.25
C GLU A 63 -9.94 -9.84 -1.03
N MET A 64 -10.55 -8.66 -1.13
CA MET A 64 -10.37 -7.75 -2.27
C MET A 64 -8.95 -7.20 -2.31
N ILE A 65 -8.39 -6.84 -1.16
CA ILE A 65 -7.00 -6.39 -1.03
C ILE A 65 -6.05 -7.49 -1.51
N GLU A 66 -6.23 -8.72 -1.02
CA GLU A 66 -5.39 -9.86 -1.39
C GLU A 66 -5.46 -10.13 -2.89
N HIS A 67 -6.66 -10.13 -3.48
CA HIS A 67 -6.82 -10.34 -4.92
C HIS A 67 -6.20 -9.21 -5.75
N PHE A 68 -6.36 -7.95 -5.32
CA PHE A 68 -5.72 -6.80 -5.97
C PHE A 68 -4.19 -6.92 -5.95
N GLU A 69 -3.62 -7.15 -4.77
CA GLU A 69 -2.18 -7.32 -4.56
C GLU A 69 -1.61 -8.47 -5.40
N ARG A 70 -2.29 -9.62 -5.40
CA ARG A 70 -1.89 -10.79 -6.20
C ARG A 70 -1.87 -10.48 -7.69
N ARG A 71 -2.91 -9.82 -8.22
CA ARG A 71 -2.94 -9.43 -9.64
C ARG A 71 -1.82 -8.46 -9.98
N LYS A 72 -1.60 -7.44 -9.14
CA LYS A 72 -0.53 -6.46 -9.35
C LYS A 72 0.84 -7.13 -9.37
N LEU A 73 1.05 -8.05 -8.46
CA LEU A 73 2.28 -8.83 -8.38
C LEU A 73 2.51 -9.69 -9.62
N LEU A 74 1.47 -10.41 -10.09
CA LEU A 74 1.56 -11.21 -11.31
C LEU A 74 1.86 -10.34 -12.55
N GLU A 75 1.29 -9.14 -12.62
CA GLU A 75 1.60 -8.17 -13.67
C GLU A 75 3.07 -7.76 -13.65
N LEU A 76 3.63 -7.50 -12.46
CA LEU A 76 5.04 -7.14 -12.28
C LEU A 76 5.97 -8.30 -12.63
N LEU A 77 5.66 -9.52 -12.17
CA LEU A 77 6.40 -10.73 -12.54
C LEU A 77 6.39 -10.96 -14.05
N ALA A 78 5.24 -10.71 -14.72
CA ALA A 78 5.13 -10.83 -16.16
C ALA A 78 5.94 -9.75 -16.91
N LYS A 79 5.98 -8.51 -16.40
CA LYS A 79 6.84 -7.46 -16.94
C LYS A 79 8.31 -7.80 -16.78
N GLU A 80 8.71 -8.33 -15.63
CA GLU A 80 10.10 -8.72 -15.39
C GLU A 80 10.54 -9.88 -16.27
N ARG A 81 9.68 -10.91 -16.43
CA ARG A 81 9.94 -11.98 -17.41
C ARG A 81 10.12 -11.43 -18.83
N LYS A 82 9.31 -10.46 -19.26
CA LYS A 82 9.46 -9.80 -20.56
C LYS A 82 10.77 -9.01 -20.65
N ASN A 83 11.16 -8.30 -19.60
CA ASN A 83 12.44 -7.60 -19.53
C ASN A 83 13.63 -8.56 -19.64
N LEU A 84 13.60 -9.71 -18.99
CA LEU A 84 14.64 -10.73 -19.09
C LEU A 84 14.77 -11.29 -20.52
N ILE A 85 13.64 -11.56 -21.19
CA ILE A 85 13.64 -11.99 -22.61
C ILE A 85 14.23 -10.90 -23.52
N LEU A 86 13.94 -9.63 -23.24
CA LEU A 86 14.50 -8.50 -24.00
C LEU A 86 16.01 -8.30 -23.73
N LYS A 87 16.48 -8.52 -22.50
CA LYS A 87 17.90 -8.41 -22.13
C LYS A 87 18.75 -9.52 -22.78
N ASP A 88 18.23 -10.73 -22.90
CA ASP A 88 18.89 -11.85 -23.58
C ASP A 88 19.06 -11.60 -25.09
N ALA A 89 18.23 -10.72 -25.67
CA ALA A 89 18.30 -10.31 -27.07
C ALA A 89 19.37 -9.24 -27.38
N GLY A 90 20.22 -8.85 -26.41
CA GLY A 90 21.48 -8.15 -26.69
C GLY A 90 21.73 -6.80 -25.98
N ASP A 91 20.92 -6.41 -25.00
CA ASP A 91 21.21 -5.24 -24.16
C ASP A 91 21.38 -5.65 -22.70
N ARG A 92 22.63 -5.66 -22.23
CA ARG A 92 23.02 -6.01 -20.87
C ARG A 92 22.77 -4.83 -19.94
N THR A 93 21.53 -4.34 -19.87
CA THR A 93 21.14 -3.34 -18.88
C THR A 93 21.02 -4.02 -17.52
N THR A 94 21.98 -3.78 -16.63
CA THR A 94 21.98 -4.27 -15.25
C THR A 94 20.74 -3.76 -14.50
N GLY A 95 20.23 -4.51 -13.53
CA GLY A 95 19.06 -4.08 -12.74
C GLY A 95 19.32 -2.76 -12.02
N LYS A 96 18.29 -1.97 -11.70
CA LYS A 96 18.48 -0.68 -10.99
C LYS A 96 19.12 -0.91 -9.61
N PHE A 97 18.81 -2.04 -8.98
CA PHE A 97 19.45 -2.44 -7.72
C PHE A 97 20.95 -2.68 -7.85
N GLU A 98 21.43 -3.14 -9.02
CA GLU A 98 22.87 -3.34 -9.28
C GLU A 98 23.58 -2.04 -9.66
N GLN A 99 22.84 -1.05 -10.17
CA GLN A 99 23.35 0.27 -10.54
C GLN A 99 23.53 1.21 -9.33
N GLY A 100 23.19 0.76 -8.12
CA GLY A 100 23.39 1.52 -6.88
C GLY A 100 22.32 2.58 -6.61
N HIS A 101 21.15 2.50 -7.25
CA HIS A 101 20.02 3.35 -6.90
C HIS A 101 19.55 3.07 -5.46
N GLU A 102 19.21 4.14 -4.73
CA GLU A 102 18.67 4.01 -3.38
C GLU A 102 17.24 3.46 -3.40
N ALA A 103 16.96 2.50 -2.52
CA ALA A 103 15.60 2.04 -2.29
C ALA A 103 14.78 3.11 -1.55
N GLU A 104 13.53 3.28 -1.98
CA GLU A 104 12.53 4.10 -1.30
C GLU A 104 11.72 3.26 -0.31
N ALA A 105 11.24 2.08 -0.73
CA ALA A 105 10.41 1.22 0.10
C ALA A 105 10.40 -0.24 -0.40
N VAL A 106 10.25 -1.17 0.55
CA VAL A 106 9.87 -2.55 0.27
C VAL A 106 8.34 -2.61 0.21
N LEU A 107 7.79 -3.03 -0.93
CA LEU A 107 6.36 -2.97 -1.22
C LEU A 107 5.64 -4.30 -0.97
N ASN A 108 6.32 -5.42 -1.23
CA ASN A 108 5.76 -6.76 -1.11
C ASN A 108 6.88 -7.82 -1.03
N VAL A 109 6.52 -9.05 -0.69
CA VAL A 109 7.40 -10.22 -0.61
C VAL A 109 6.79 -11.35 -1.42
N VAL A 110 7.62 -12.05 -2.19
CA VAL A 110 7.19 -13.22 -2.96
C VAL A 110 8.16 -14.36 -2.83
N MET A 111 7.62 -15.58 -2.90
CA MET A 111 8.43 -16.79 -3.01
C MET A 111 8.33 -17.31 -4.43
N VAL A 112 9.45 -17.35 -5.15
CA VAL A 112 9.55 -17.86 -6.53
C VAL A 112 10.61 -18.95 -6.55
N ASP A 113 10.24 -20.17 -6.92
CA ASP A 113 11.15 -21.33 -6.98
C ASP A 113 11.98 -21.57 -5.71
N GLY A 114 11.42 -21.23 -4.54
CA GLY A 114 12.06 -21.36 -3.23
C GLY A 114 12.95 -20.17 -2.83
N GLU A 115 13.10 -19.19 -3.71
CA GLU A 115 13.80 -17.94 -3.42
C GLU A 115 12.82 -16.86 -2.96
N LEU A 116 13.18 -16.18 -1.87
CA LEU A 116 12.44 -15.04 -1.36
C LEU A 116 12.90 -13.77 -2.06
N LEU A 117 11.97 -13.09 -2.74
CA LEU A 117 12.22 -11.81 -3.42
C LEU A 117 11.38 -10.72 -2.76
N HIS A 118 11.97 -9.55 -2.58
CA HIS A 118 11.27 -8.33 -2.21
C HIS A 118 10.95 -7.53 -3.47
N LEU A 119 9.74 -6.99 -3.53
CA LEU A 119 9.38 -5.99 -4.52
C LEU A 119 9.80 -4.61 -4.00
N VAL A 120 10.79 -3.99 -4.63
CA VAL A 120 11.43 -2.75 -4.14
C VAL A 120 11.12 -1.59 -5.06
N LYS A 121 10.63 -0.49 -4.49
CA LYS A 121 10.52 0.82 -5.17
C LYS A 121 11.84 1.59 -4.99
N PHE A 122 12.35 2.19 -6.07
CA PHE A 122 13.58 3.00 -6.02
C PHE A 122 13.28 4.50 -5.95
N ARG A 123 14.13 5.26 -5.26
CA ARG A 123 14.01 6.71 -5.18
C ARG A 123 14.14 7.34 -6.56
N GLU A 124 13.53 8.53 -6.70
CA GLU A 124 13.60 9.36 -7.92
C GLU A 124 13.05 8.68 -9.19
N SER A 125 12.31 7.57 -9.05
CA SER A 125 11.59 6.93 -10.16
C SER A 125 10.40 6.11 -9.66
N ASP A 126 9.35 5.96 -10.48
CA ASP A 126 8.29 4.98 -10.21
C ASP A 126 8.67 3.55 -10.62
N ALA A 127 9.97 3.26 -10.70
CA ALA A 127 10.44 1.93 -11.03
C ALA A 127 10.37 1.02 -9.81
N VAL A 128 9.82 -0.16 -10.05
CA VAL A 128 9.70 -1.22 -9.07
C VAL A 128 10.36 -2.46 -9.65
N GLU A 129 11.25 -3.09 -8.88
CA GLU A 129 12.00 -4.26 -9.32
C GLU A 129 11.92 -5.38 -8.26
N LEU A 130 12.01 -6.63 -8.70
CA LEU A 130 12.12 -7.78 -7.80
C LEU A 130 13.59 -7.98 -7.44
N VAL A 131 13.89 -7.90 -6.15
CA VAL A 131 15.26 -7.95 -5.63
C VAL A 131 15.37 -9.11 -4.65
N PRO A 132 16.42 -9.96 -4.72
CA PRO A 132 16.63 -11.03 -3.77
C PRO A 132 16.62 -10.56 -2.33
N ALA A 133 15.92 -11.29 -1.45
CA ALA A 133 15.84 -10.92 -0.04
C ALA A 133 17.21 -10.86 0.64
N SER A 134 18.15 -11.73 0.24
CA SER A 134 19.54 -11.67 0.69
C SER A 134 20.17 -10.30 0.45
N PHE A 135 19.96 -9.73 -0.73
CA PHE A 135 20.51 -8.41 -1.10
C PHE A 135 19.82 -7.27 -0.34
N VAL A 136 18.49 -7.30 -0.26
CA VAL A 136 17.73 -6.24 0.43
C VAL A 136 18.03 -6.23 1.93
N ASN A 137 18.12 -7.40 2.57
CA ASN A 137 18.46 -7.52 3.99
C ASN A 137 19.86 -6.99 4.30
N GLU A 138 20.80 -7.12 3.36
CA GLU A 138 22.16 -6.59 3.52
C GLU A 138 22.22 -5.08 3.28
N LYS A 139 21.57 -4.57 2.22
CA LYS A 139 21.69 -3.17 1.80
C LYS A 139 20.72 -2.23 2.50
N TRP A 140 19.49 -2.67 2.73
CA TRP A 140 18.40 -1.85 3.26
C TRP A 140 17.63 -2.54 4.40
N PRO A 141 18.31 -3.04 5.46
CA PRO A 141 17.67 -3.78 6.55
C PRO A 141 16.56 -2.99 7.25
N CYS A 142 16.72 -1.67 7.41
CA CYS A 142 15.71 -0.84 8.05
C CYS A 142 14.40 -0.79 7.25
N LEU A 143 14.46 -0.78 5.91
CA LEU A 143 13.26 -0.81 5.07
C LEU A 143 12.55 -2.17 5.15
N VAL A 144 13.31 -3.26 5.32
CA VAL A 144 12.74 -4.60 5.51
C VAL A 144 12.02 -4.68 6.86
N ILE A 145 12.66 -4.20 7.93
CA ILE A 145 12.06 -4.15 9.26
C ILE A 145 10.77 -3.33 9.23
N GLU A 146 10.84 -2.11 8.68
CA GLU A 146 9.69 -1.23 8.56
C GLU A 146 8.54 -1.85 7.76
N PHE A 147 8.85 -2.58 6.69
CA PHE A 147 7.83 -3.31 5.91
C PHE A 147 7.10 -4.36 6.74
N TYR A 148 7.82 -5.15 7.55
CA TYR A 148 7.20 -6.17 8.38
C TYR A 148 6.50 -5.56 9.59
N GLU A 149 7.08 -4.56 10.26
CA GLU A 149 6.48 -3.89 11.42
C GLU A 149 5.11 -3.30 11.09
N ARG A 150 4.96 -2.68 9.91
CA ARG A 150 3.67 -2.14 9.45
C ARG A 150 2.60 -3.19 9.16
N ARG A 151 2.98 -4.47 9.08
CA ARG A 151 2.10 -5.60 8.70
C ARG A 151 1.92 -6.60 9.84
N ILE A 152 2.50 -6.34 11.02
CA ILE A 152 2.27 -7.16 12.20
C ILE A 152 0.97 -6.70 12.86
N GLU A 153 -0.02 -7.58 12.87
CA GLU A 153 -1.24 -7.43 13.67
C GLU A 153 -1.10 -8.30 14.93
N PHE A 154 -1.26 -7.70 16.10
CA PHE A 154 -1.37 -8.43 17.35
C PHE A 154 -2.84 -8.73 17.60
N PHE A 155 -3.21 -10.01 17.54
CA PHE A 155 -4.53 -10.44 18.02
C PHE A 155 -4.46 -10.55 19.54
N ASP A 156 -5.16 -9.68 20.25
CA ASP A 156 -5.39 -9.86 21.68
C ASP A 156 -6.27 -11.09 21.86
N SER A 157 -5.65 -12.19 22.29
CA SER A 157 -6.36 -13.38 22.74
C SER A 157 -7.18 -13.03 23.98
N CYS A 158 -8.51 -12.93 23.83
CA CYS A 158 -9.45 -12.90 24.95
C CYS A 158 -9.35 -14.15 25.83
#